data_AF-A0AAQ3L5U1-F1
#
_entry.id   AF-A0AAQ3L5U1-F1
#
_cell.length_a   1.000
_cell.length_b   1.000
_cell.length_c   1.000
_cell.angle_alpha   90.00
_cell.angle_beta   90.00
_cell.angle_gamma   90.00
#
_symmetry.space_group_name_H-M   'P 1'
#
loop_
_entity.id
_entity.type
_entity.pdbx_description
1 polymer ?
#
loop_
_entity_poly.entity_id
_entity_poly.type
_entity_poly.pdbx_seq_one_letter_code
_entity_poly.pdbx_strand_id
1 'polypeptide(L)'
;MARTKRTVNGGGATRSVQRWTRTRTAPPVVISKKRRDRSRKAGVGRKIKLLQELVPNGGESTGLDGLFREAANYIVCLQLQVKVMQTVLDELSPDI
;
A
#
# COMPACT_ATOMS: atom_id res chain seq x y z
N MET A 1 13.56 77.41 -36.91
CA MET A 1 14.45 76.34 -36.41
C MET A 1 13.79 75.68 -35.20
N ALA A 2 13.29 74.45 -35.31
CA ALA A 2 12.81 73.67 -34.16
C ALA A 2 12.96 72.16 -34.45
N ARG A 3 13.43 71.45 -33.44
CA ARG A 3 14.23 70.21 -33.50
C ARG A 3 13.38 68.94 -33.55
N THR A 4 13.98 67.87 -34.07
CA THR A 4 13.37 66.63 -34.59
C THR A 4 12.90 65.60 -33.54
N LYS A 5 11.76 64.96 -33.86
CA LYS A 5 11.30 63.56 -33.72
C LYS A 5 11.99 62.61 -32.70
N ARG A 6 11.19 61.96 -31.85
CA ARG A 6 11.05 60.48 -31.83
C ARG A 6 9.89 60.01 -30.95
N THR A 7 9.30 58.91 -31.38
CA THR A 7 8.09 58.27 -30.86
C THR A 7 8.41 57.37 -29.66
N VAL A 8 7.44 57.13 -28.78
CA VAL A 8 7.33 55.78 -28.18
C VAL A 8 5.87 55.37 -28.04
N ASN A 9 5.65 54.11 -28.37
CA ASN A 9 4.39 53.42 -28.54
C ASN A 9 3.83 53.00 -27.16
N GLY A 10 2.54 53.21 -26.90
CA GLY A 10 1.89 52.83 -25.64
C GLY A 10 0.40 52.62 -25.82
N GLY A 11 0.02 51.44 -26.29
CA GLY A 11 -1.37 50.99 -26.39
C GLY A 11 -1.81 50.14 -25.19
N GLY A 12 -3.12 50.07 -24.96
CA GLY A 12 -3.78 49.10 -24.06
C GLY A 12 -5.02 49.70 -23.39
N ALA A 13 -6.19 49.70 -24.05
CA ALA A 13 -7.17 48.60 -24.13
C ALA A 13 -8.06 48.47 -22.87
N THR A 14 -9.36 48.54 -23.13
CA THR A 14 -10.48 48.74 -22.21
C THR A 14 -10.89 47.52 -21.39
N ARG A 15 -11.51 47.83 -20.25
CA ARG A 15 -12.24 46.97 -19.29
C ARG A 15 -13.05 45.83 -19.93
N SER A 16 -12.95 44.62 -19.36
CA SER A 16 -14.00 43.60 -19.46
C SER A 16 -14.12 42.81 -18.15
N VAL A 17 -15.30 42.91 -17.53
CA VAL A 17 -15.74 42.16 -16.35
C VAL A 17 -15.83 40.68 -16.73
N GLN A 18 -14.95 39.84 -16.20
CA GLN A 18 -15.10 38.38 -16.30
C GLN A 18 -15.23 37.78 -14.89
N ARG A 19 -16.49 37.58 -14.53
CA ARG A 19 -16.96 36.66 -13.50
C ARG A 19 -16.45 35.25 -13.85
N TRP A 20 -15.30 34.88 -13.28
CA TRP A 20 -14.78 33.51 -13.36
C TRP A 20 -15.60 32.61 -12.43
N THR A 21 -16.51 31.84 -13.03
CA THR A 21 -17.06 30.65 -12.39
C THR A 21 -15.91 29.70 -12.08
N ARG A 22 -15.60 29.51 -10.80
CA ARG A 22 -14.77 28.42 -10.30
C ARG A 22 -15.46 27.08 -10.62
N THR A 23 -15.29 26.55 -11.81
CA THR A 23 -15.40 25.10 -12.00
C THR A 23 -14.07 24.49 -11.58
N ARG A 24 -14.00 24.11 -10.31
CA ARG A 24 -12.93 23.27 -9.75
C ARG A 24 -13.07 21.85 -10.32
N THR A 25 -12.89 21.67 -11.62
CA THR A 25 -12.70 20.32 -12.17
C THR A 25 -11.26 19.92 -11.87
N ALA A 26 -11.10 19.23 -10.73
CA ALA A 26 -9.85 18.57 -10.40
C ALA A 26 -9.44 17.67 -11.59
N PRO A 27 -8.15 17.63 -11.97
CA PRO A 27 -7.71 16.73 -13.03
C PRO A 27 -8.02 15.27 -12.63
N PRO A 28 -8.34 14.40 -13.58
CA PRO A 28 -8.60 13.00 -13.27
C PRO A 28 -7.37 12.43 -12.58
N VAL A 29 -7.57 11.82 -11.40
CA VAL A 29 -6.50 11.15 -10.67
C VAL A 29 -6.04 9.98 -11.51
N VAL A 30 -5.06 10.20 -12.38
CA VAL A 30 -4.29 9.15 -13.02
C VAL A 30 -3.52 8.47 -11.91
N ILE A 31 -4.10 7.41 -11.35
CA ILE A 31 -3.42 6.47 -10.46
C ILE A 31 -2.33 5.82 -11.30
N SER A 32 -1.18 6.50 -11.36
CA SER A 32 0.02 6.05 -12.03
C SER A 32 0.34 4.64 -11.56
N LYS A 33 0.51 3.71 -12.51
CA LYS A 33 0.86 2.29 -12.28
C LYS A 33 1.97 2.14 -11.22
N LYS A 34 2.91 3.10 -11.17
CA LYS A 34 4.01 3.20 -10.21
C LYS A 34 3.58 3.35 -8.74
N ARG A 35 2.46 4.02 -8.43
CA ARG A 35 1.93 4.09 -7.04
C ARG A 35 1.29 2.77 -6.61
N ARG A 36 0.59 2.07 -7.52
CA ARG A 36 0.01 0.74 -7.25
C ARG A 36 1.07 -0.31 -6.94
N ASP A 37 2.20 -0.30 -7.64
CA ASP A 37 3.27 -1.27 -7.43
C ASP A 37 3.94 -1.15 -6.04
N ARG A 38 4.21 0.09 -5.59
CA ARG A 38 4.77 0.35 -4.25
C ARG A 38 3.83 -0.08 -3.12
N SER A 39 2.52 0.14 -3.29
CA SER A 39 1.51 -0.29 -2.32
C SER A 39 1.46 -1.81 -2.16
N ARG A 40 1.53 -2.57 -3.27
CA ARG A 40 1.54 -4.03 -3.24
C ARG A 40 2.79 -4.58 -2.55
N LYS A 41 3.99 -4.07 -2.88
CA LYS A 41 5.24 -4.47 -2.24
C LYS A 41 5.24 -4.21 -0.73
N ALA A 42 4.69 -3.07 -0.29
CA ALA A 42 4.53 -2.78 1.13
C ALA A 42 3.54 -3.73 1.82
N GLY A 43 2.47 -4.15 1.12
CA GLY A 43 1.52 -5.15 1.63
C GLY A 43 2.14 -6.54 1.83
N VAL A 44 2.94 -6.99 0.87
CA VAL A 44 3.64 -8.27 0.95
C VAL A 44 4.68 -8.26 2.07
N GLY A 45 5.47 -7.18 2.19
CA GLY A 45 6.45 -7.04 3.28
C GLY A 45 5.82 -7.12 4.67
N ARG A 46 4.66 -6.48 4.89
CA ARG A 46 3.93 -6.57 6.17
C ARG A 46 3.44 -7.99 6.47
N LYS A 47 2.94 -8.71 5.45
CA LYS A 47 2.50 -10.10 5.60
C LYS A 47 3.66 -11.04 5.92
N ILE A 48 4.83 -10.81 5.29
CA ILE A 48 6.04 -11.57 5.59
C ILE A 48 6.46 -11.32 7.04
N LYS A 49 6.53 -10.07 7.50
CA LYS A 49 6.84 -9.76 8.90
C LYS A 49 5.90 -10.44 9.89
N LEU A 50 4.59 -10.40 9.62
CA LEU A 50 3.61 -11.10 10.45
C LEU A 50 3.85 -12.62 10.45
N LEU A 51 4.19 -13.20 9.30
CA LEU A 51 4.50 -14.64 9.22
C LEU A 51 5.78 -14.98 10.01
N GLN A 52 6.78 -14.12 9.99
CA GLN A 52 8.01 -14.27 10.78
C GLN A 52 7.74 -14.27 12.29
N GLU A 53 6.77 -13.47 12.75
CA GLU A 53 6.35 -13.44 14.16
C GLU A 53 5.55 -14.68 14.58
N LEU A 54 4.77 -15.27 13.66
CA LEU A 54 3.91 -16.41 13.94
C LEU A 54 4.63 -17.76 13.88
N VAL A 55 5.68 -17.86 13.06
CA VAL A 55 6.37 -19.12 12.76
C VAL A 55 7.59 -19.26 13.68
N PRO A 56 7.71 -20.37 14.44
CA PRO A 56 8.92 -20.66 15.19
C PRO A 56 10.15 -20.62 14.28
N ASN A 57 11.25 -20.05 14.75
CA ASN A 57 12.48 -19.88 13.94
C ASN A 57 12.29 -19.03 12.66
N GLY A 58 11.16 -18.33 12.50
CA GLY A 58 10.85 -17.50 11.33
C GLY A 58 11.58 -16.16 11.28
N GLY A 59 12.72 -15.98 11.96
CA GLY A 59 13.40 -14.68 12.08
C GLY A 59 13.82 -14.04 10.76
N GLU A 60 14.24 -12.77 10.81
CA GLU A 60 14.61 -11.98 9.62
C GLU A 60 15.74 -12.59 8.77
N SER A 61 16.57 -13.46 9.36
CA SER A 61 17.68 -14.17 8.70
C SER A 61 17.28 -15.40 7.88
N THR A 62 16.05 -15.90 8.01
CA THR A 62 15.66 -17.26 7.55
C THR A 62 15.42 -17.37 6.03
N GLY A 63 15.44 -16.24 5.31
CA GLY A 63 15.05 -16.20 3.89
C GLY A 63 13.57 -16.56 3.68
N LEU A 64 13.03 -16.27 2.50
CA LEU A 64 11.60 -16.49 2.24
C LEU A 64 11.27 -17.98 2.10
N ASP A 65 12.10 -18.75 1.39
CA ASP A 65 11.84 -20.17 1.16
C ASP A 65 11.93 -20.97 2.46
N GLY A 66 12.90 -20.63 3.32
CA GLY A 66 13.02 -21.21 4.66
C GLY A 66 11.82 -20.87 5.53
N LEU A 67 11.40 -19.60 5.54
CA LEU A 67 10.21 -19.15 6.28
C LEU A 67 8.94 -19.91 5.84
N PHE A 68 8.73 -20.08 4.53
CA PHE A 68 7.55 -20.80 4.03
C PHE A 68 7.59 -22.29 4.36
N ARG A 69 8.77 -22.92 4.30
CA ARG A 69 8.93 -24.32 4.71
C ARG A 69 8.64 -24.51 6.19
N GLU A 70 9.19 -23.64 7.03
CA GLU A 70 8.97 -23.70 8.47
C GLU A 70 7.50 -23.41 8.82
N ALA A 71 6.86 -22.49 8.10
CA ALA A 71 5.43 -22.24 8.23
C ALA A 71 4.60 -23.48 7.88
N ALA A 72 4.91 -24.16 6.77
CA ALA A 72 4.20 -25.38 6.37
C ALA A 72 4.37 -26.50 7.40
N ASN A 73 5.59 -26.70 7.89
CA ASN A 73 5.87 -27.68 8.95
C ASN A 73 5.12 -27.33 10.23
N TYR A 74 5.13 -26.07 10.64
CA TYR A 74 4.47 -25.64 11.87
C TYR A 74 2.94 -25.81 11.80
N ILE A 75 2.32 -25.54 10.64
CA ILE A 75 0.89 -25.82 10.43
C ILE A 75 0.58 -27.31 10.64
N VAL A 76 1.40 -28.20 10.08
CA VAL A 76 1.20 -29.66 10.25
C VAL A 76 1.36 -30.06 11.72
N CYS A 77 2.36 -29.54 12.42
CA CYS A 77 2.58 -29.80 13.84
C CYS A 77 1.39 -29.33 14.69
N LEU A 78 0.88 -28.11 14.45
CA LEU A 78 -0.29 -27.58 15.16
C LEU A 78 -1.53 -28.44 14.91
N GLN A 79 -1.75 -28.88 13.67
CA GLN A 79 -2.87 -29.77 13.34
C GLN A 79 -2.77 -31.11 14.08
N LEU A 80 -1.57 -31.68 14.18
CA LEU A 80 -1.35 -32.92 14.94
C LEU A 80 -1.59 -32.70 16.44
N GLN A 81 -1.06 -31.62 17.01
CA GLN A 81 -1.26 -31.28 18.43
C GLN A 81 -2.75 -31.15 18.77
N VAL A 82 -3.50 -30.42 17.95
CA VAL A 82 -4.96 -30.25 18.15
C VAL A 82 -5.68 -31.59 18.04
N LYS A 83 -5.34 -32.44 17.06
CA LYS A 83 -5.94 -33.78 16.92
C LYS A 83 -5.68 -34.65 18.15
N VAL A 84 -4.44 -34.67 18.65
CA VAL A 84 -4.10 -35.44 19.86
C VAL A 84 -4.88 -34.93 21.06
N MET A 85 -4.98 -33.61 21.26
CA MET A 85 -5.76 -33.04 22.37
C MET A 85 -7.25 -33.39 22.27
N GLN A 86 -7.82 -33.42 21.06
CA GLN A 86 -9.20 -33.84 20.84
C GLN A 86 -9.39 -35.32 21.17
N THR A 87 -8.53 -36.20 20.66
CA THR A 87 -8.62 -37.65 20.97
C THR A 87 -8.50 -37.92 22.47
N VAL A 88 -7.57 -37.24 23.15
CA VAL A 88 -7.44 -37.35 24.61
C VAL A 88 -8.67 -36.82 25.33
N LEU A 89 -9.27 -35.72 24.87
CA LEU A 89 -10.52 -35.21 25.43
C LEU A 89 -11.67 -36.20 25.23
N ASP A 90 -11.81 -36.79 24.04
CA ASP A 90 -12.86 -37.76 23.73
C ASP A 90 -12.75 -39.03 24.61
N GLU A 91 -11.52 -39.49 24.89
CA GLU A 91 -11.28 -40.62 25.80
C GLU A 91 -11.55 -40.27 27.27
N LEU A 92 -11.26 -39.04 27.69
CA LEU A 92 -11.39 -38.61 29.09
C LEU A 92 -12.78 -38.03 29.43
N SER A 93 -13.56 -37.61 28.44
CA SER A 93 -14.95 -37.16 28.60
C SER A 93 -15.88 -37.79 27.55
N PRO A 94 -16.17 -39.09 27.66
CA PRO A 94 -17.03 -39.78 26.69
C PRO A 94 -18.50 -39.33 26.70
N ASP A 95 -18.94 -38.52 27.68
CA ASP A 95 -20.35 -38.25 27.99
C ASP A 95 -20.75 -36.75 28.07
N ILE A 96 -20.13 -35.86 27.29
CA ILE A 96 -20.69 -34.52 26.97
C ILE A 96 -21.00 -34.42 25.49
#